data_AF-A0AB39Q7B3-F1
#
_entry.id   AF-A0AB39Q7B3-F1
#
_cell.length_a   1.000
_cell.length_b   1.000
_cell.length_c   1.000
_cell.angle_alpha   90.00
_cell.angle_beta   90.00
_cell.angle_gamma   90.00
#
_symmetry.space_group_name_H-M   'P 1'
#
loop_
_entity.id
_entity.type
_entity.pdbx_description
1 polymer ?
#
loop_
_entity_poly.entity_id
_entity_poly.type
_entity_poly.pdbx_seq_one_letter_code
_entity_poly.pdbx_strand_id
1 'polypeptide(L)'
;MNKIDEWLTVSLKVIFGTPHNFETEDRRYDVFEPTVKDRMVRNQLNNVGAAAAARGWTNAAGLVKHYLDGSGKTVEVEPQQMMRDIPQFQRDVDKTLEKDVRKRPDGPFTTEWGSTAPNTADGDSSMDWYYALNHFQYRLVGEKHGDEITYRVEVQKRYDWGVPSEHRRTQEKFGGPFKMELEQADLAHLNSVGLARDFDVVGSSDTIRTSS
;
A
#
# COMPACT_ATOMS: atom_id res chain seq x y z
N MET A 1 -45.41 0.71 12.48
CA MET A 1 -44.01 1.18 12.62
C MET A 1 -43.81 2.36 11.68
N ASN A 2 -43.39 3.52 12.19
CA ASN A 2 -43.31 4.75 11.42
C ASN A 2 -41.91 4.87 10.77
N LYS A 3 -41.81 5.34 9.53
CA LYS A 3 -40.53 5.41 8.75
C LYS A 3 -39.41 6.20 9.43
N ILE A 4 -39.75 7.01 10.43
CA ILE A 4 -38.81 7.80 11.24
C ILE A 4 -38.00 6.89 12.18
N ASP A 5 -38.59 5.79 12.68
CA ASP A 5 -37.92 4.87 13.62
C ASP A 5 -36.87 3.98 12.93
N GLU A 6 -37.11 3.59 11.67
CA GLU A 6 -36.12 2.87 10.86
C GLU A 6 -34.92 3.76 10.51
N TRP A 7 -35.16 5.03 10.15
CA TRP A 7 -34.08 5.96 9.84
C TRP A 7 -33.24 6.29 11.07
N LEU A 8 -33.85 6.46 12.25
CA LEU A 8 -33.11 6.62 13.51
C LEU A 8 -32.34 5.36 13.90
N THR A 9 -32.88 4.16 13.68
CA THR A 9 -32.17 2.90 13.99
C THR A 9 -30.97 2.66 13.07
N VAL A 10 -31.07 3.02 11.78
CA VAL A 10 -29.96 2.97 10.82
C VAL A 10 -28.92 4.04 11.14
N SER A 11 -29.36 5.27 11.44
CA SER A 11 -28.46 6.37 11.79
C SER A 11 -27.75 6.14 13.13
N LEU A 12 -28.41 5.51 14.11
CA LEU A 12 -27.82 5.16 15.40
C LEU A 12 -26.81 4.00 15.31
N LYS A 13 -26.96 3.06 14.37
CA LYS A 13 -25.91 2.05 14.09
C LYS A 13 -24.66 2.68 13.46
N VAL A 14 -24.84 3.73 12.67
CA VAL A 14 -23.74 4.51 12.08
C VAL A 14 -23.06 5.40 13.14
N ILE A 15 -23.80 5.93 14.11
CA ILE A 15 -23.29 6.84 15.15
C ILE A 15 -22.77 6.11 16.40
N PHE A 16 -23.33 4.95 16.78
CA PHE A 16 -22.93 4.17 17.97
C PHE A 16 -22.18 2.86 17.66
N GLY A 17 -21.73 2.67 16.43
CA GLY A 17 -20.73 1.66 16.08
C GLY A 17 -21.31 0.28 15.77
N THR A 18 -21.34 -0.07 14.48
CA THR A 18 -21.14 -1.46 14.08
C THR A 18 -19.70 -1.87 14.41
N PRO A 19 -19.39 -3.18 14.55
CA PRO A 19 -18.02 -3.67 14.74
C PRO A 19 -17.01 -3.09 13.72
N HIS A 20 -17.50 -2.68 12.54
CA HIS A 20 -16.73 -2.05 11.47
C HIS A 20 -16.18 -0.66 11.83
N ASN A 21 -16.75 0.05 12.81
CA ASN A 21 -16.28 1.37 13.24
C ASN A 21 -15.19 1.31 14.33
N PHE A 22 -14.87 0.12 14.83
CA PHE A 22 -13.83 -0.08 15.87
C PHE A 22 -12.55 -0.74 15.33
N GLU A 23 -12.47 -0.98 14.01
CA GLU A 23 -11.20 -1.34 13.37
C GLU A 23 -10.32 -0.09 13.31
N THR A 24 -9.52 0.10 14.36
CA THR A 24 -8.41 1.06 14.42
C THR A 24 -7.18 0.49 13.68
N GLU A 25 -6.15 1.31 13.43
CA GLU A 25 -4.91 0.98 12.70
C GLU A 25 -4.22 -0.35 13.12
N ASP A 26 -4.54 -0.86 14.31
CA ASP A 26 -4.10 -2.14 14.85
C ASP A 26 -5.17 -3.24 14.64
N ARG A 27 -5.51 -3.51 13.38
CA ARG A 27 -6.53 -4.50 13.01
C ARG A 27 -6.10 -5.90 13.45
N ARG A 28 -6.75 -6.39 14.50
CA ARG A 28 -6.51 -7.73 15.04
C ARG A 28 -6.82 -8.78 13.98
N TYR A 29 -5.85 -9.67 13.76
CA TYR A 29 -5.98 -10.79 12.83
C TYR A 29 -6.82 -11.91 13.43
N ASP A 30 -7.73 -12.49 12.64
CA ASP A 30 -8.48 -13.70 12.97
C ASP A 30 -9.25 -13.63 14.31
N VAL A 31 -10.07 -12.58 14.46
CA VAL A 31 -10.88 -12.34 15.66
C VAL A 31 -12.38 -12.52 15.44
N PHE A 32 -12.81 -12.75 14.19
CA PHE A 32 -14.19 -13.00 13.80
C PHE A 32 -14.29 -14.24 12.91
N GLU A 33 -15.43 -14.93 12.97
CA GLU A 33 -15.70 -16.06 12.07
C GLU A 33 -16.06 -15.55 10.65
N PRO A 34 -15.49 -16.13 9.59
CA PRO A 34 -15.76 -15.70 8.22
C PRO A 34 -17.18 -16.11 7.76
N THR A 35 -17.88 -15.15 7.15
CA THR A 35 -19.17 -15.35 6.51
C THR A 35 -19.04 -15.84 5.06
N VAL A 36 -20.17 -16.17 4.44
CA VAL A 36 -20.23 -16.47 2.99
C VAL A 36 -19.83 -15.24 2.15
N LYS A 37 -20.19 -14.02 2.59
CA LYS A 37 -19.80 -12.78 1.91
C LYS A 37 -18.28 -12.66 1.88
N ASP A 38 -17.60 -12.90 3.00
CA ASP A 38 -16.14 -12.75 3.10
C ASP A 38 -15.41 -13.74 2.18
N ARG A 39 -15.93 -14.96 2.07
CA ARG A 39 -15.40 -15.96 1.11
C ARG A 39 -15.62 -15.53 -0.34
N MET A 40 -16.73 -14.88 -0.67
CA MET A 40 -16.97 -14.32 -2.01
C MET A 40 -16.00 -13.17 -2.31
N VAL A 41 -15.81 -12.24 -1.36
CA VAL A 41 -14.86 -11.12 -1.46
C VAL A 41 -13.44 -11.64 -1.66
N ARG A 42 -13.01 -12.64 -0.87
CA ARG A 42 -11.72 -13.31 -1.02
C ARG A 42 -11.53 -13.87 -2.44
N ASN A 43 -12.54 -14.54 -2.97
CA ASN A 43 -12.49 -15.13 -4.32
C ASN A 43 -12.47 -14.05 -5.42
N GLN A 44 -13.19 -12.94 -5.24
CA GLN A 44 -13.14 -11.81 -6.15
C GLN A 44 -11.74 -11.17 -6.16
N LEU A 45 -11.12 -10.94 -4.99
CA LEU A 45 -9.76 -10.43 -4.91
C LEU A 45 -8.75 -11.40 -5.54
N ASN A 46 -8.93 -12.71 -5.37
CA ASN A 46 -8.11 -13.72 -6.06
C ASN A 46 -8.22 -13.61 -7.59
N ASN A 47 -9.41 -13.34 -8.13
CA ASN A 47 -9.61 -13.12 -9.56
C ASN A 47 -8.95 -11.83 -10.05
N VAL A 48 -8.93 -10.77 -9.23
CA VAL A 48 -8.17 -9.54 -9.53
C VAL A 48 -6.68 -9.86 -9.63
N GLY A 49 -6.13 -10.61 -8.67
CA GLY A 49 -4.73 -11.07 -8.72
C GLY A 49 -4.42 -11.90 -9.97
N ALA A 50 -5.31 -12.82 -10.35
CA ALA A 50 -5.15 -13.62 -11.57
C ALA A 50 -5.20 -12.75 -12.85
N ALA A 51 -6.08 -11.77 -12.91
CA ALA A 51 -6.19 -10.87 -14.05
C ALA A 51 -4.98 -9.91 -14.14
N ALA A 52 -4.42 -9.45 -13.01
CA ALA A 52 -3.16 -8.73 -12.96
C ALA A 52 -2.01 -9.59 -13.51
N ALA A 53 -1.90 -10.86 -13.08
CA ALA A 53 -0.90 -11.78 -13.58
C ALA A 53 -1.03 -12.00 -15.11
N ALA A 54 -2.26 -12.17 -15.62
CA ALA A 54 -2.52 -12.33 -17.05
C ALA A 54 -2.12 -11.09 -17.88
N ARG A 55 -2.08 -9.91 -17.25
CA ARG A 55 -1.64 -8.66 -17.86
C ARG A 55 -0.12 -8.43 -17.74
N GLY A 56 0.60 -9.31 -17.04
CA GLY A 56 2.02 -9.17 -16.77
C GLY A 56 2.34 -8.32 -15.53
N TRP A 57 1.33 -7.93 -14.75
CA TRP A 57 1.49 -7.14 -13.52
C TRP A 57 1.84 -8.05 -12.35
N THR A 58 3.09 -8.51 -12.38
CA THR A 58 3.59 -9.53 -11.44
C THR A 58 3.69 -9.02 -10.01
N ASN A 59 3.97 -7.72 -9.79
CA ASN A 59 4.08 -7.16 -8.45
C ASN A 59 2.69 -7.07 -7.78
N ALA A 60 1.70 -6.54 -8.51
CA ALA A 60 0.32 -6.47 -8.03
C ALA A 60 -0.25 -7.87 -7.74
N ALA A 61 -0.08 -8.81 -8.67
CA ALA A 61 -0.52 -10.19 -8.48
C ALA A 61 0.18 -10.88 -7.30
N GLY A 62 1.48 -10.68 -7.15
CA GLY A 62 2.29 -11.25 -6.08
C GLY A 62 1.86 -10.77 -4.70
N LEU A 63 1.68 -9.46 -4.52
CA LEU A 63 1.27 -8.91 -3.22
C LEU A 63 -0.19 -9.27 -2.87
N VAL A 64 -1.10 -9.27 -3.85
CA VAL A 64 -2.48 -9.74 -3.63
C VAL A 64 -2.49 -11.21 -3.21
N LYS A 65 -1.70 -12.05 -3.89
CA LYS A 65 -1.58 -13.47 -3.51
C LYS A 65 -1.04 -13.61 -2.09
N HIS A 66 0.03 -12.89 -1.75
CA HIS A 66 0.62 -12.95 -0.42
C HIS A 66 -0.35 -12.51 0.69
N TYR A 67 -1.15 -11.47 0.43
CA TYR A 67 -2.23 -11.04 1.31
C TYR A 67 -3.22 -12.19 1.57
N LEU A 68 -3.69 -12.84 0.50
CA LEU A 68 -4.67 -13.93 0.53
C LEU A 68 -4.13 -15.28 1.05
N ASP A 69 -2.82 -15.46 1.05
CA ASP A 69 -2.13 -16.60 1.67
C ASP A 69 -2.18 -16.49 3.21
N GLY A 70 -2.48 -15.31 3.76
CA GLY A 70 -2.75 -15.11 5.19
C GLY A 70 -1.52 -15.22 6.10
N SER A 71 -0.31 -15.28 5.54
CA SER A 71 0.90 -15.50 6.34
C SER A 71 1.30 -14.30 7.20
N GLY A 72 1.00 -13.07 6.74
CA GLY A 72 1.42 -11.83 7.39
C GLY A 72 2.93 -11.60 7.41
N LYS A 73 3.71 -12.45 6.73
CA LYS A 73 5.16 -12.32 6.68
C LYS A 73 5.54 -11.04 5.93
N THR A 74 6.58 -10.37 6.39
CA THR A 74 7.15 -9.23 5.68
C THR A 74 7.56 -9.64 4.26
N VAL A 75 7.25 -8.79 3.28
CA VAL A 75 7.68 -8.95 1.89
C VAL A 75 8.82 -7.97 1.62
N GLU A 76 9.90 -8.49 1.07
CA GLU A 76 11.02 -7.67 0.61
C GLU A 76 10.81 -7.24 -0.85
N VAL A 77 10.97 -5.94 -1.11
CA VAL A 77 10.99 -5.35 -2.45
C VAL A 77 12.38 -4.80 -2.75
N GLU A 78 12.69 -4.63 -4.04
CA GLU A 78 14.00 -4.16 -4.52
C GLU A 78 13.89 -2.69 -4.97
N PRO A 79 14.33 -1.70 -4.17
CA PRO A 79 14.12 -0.30 -4.49
C PRO A 79 14.82 0.17 -5.78
N GLN A 80 15.91 -0.47 -6.20
CA GLN A 80 16.56 -0.14 -7.48
C GLN A 80 15.63 -0.49 -8.66
N GLN A 81 14.95 -1.63 -8.61
CA GLN A 81 13.92 -2.02 -9.56
C GLN A 81 12.73 -1.07 -9.50
N MET A 82 12.26 -0.76 -8.29
CA MET A 82 11.15 0.18 -8.12
C MET A 82 11.47 1.54 -8.76
N MET A 83 12.68 2.06 -8.60
CA MET A 83 13.09 3.33 -9.24
C MET A 83 13.14 3.22 -10.77
N ARG A 84 13.51 2.06 -11.34
CA ARG A 84 13.45 1.82 -12.80
C ARG A 84 12.02 1.73 -13.31
N ASP A 85 11.16 1.03 -12.58
CA ASP A 85 9.78 0.72 -12.99
C ASP A 85 8.82 1.89 -12.71
N ILE A 86 9.17 2.77 -11.76
CA ILE A 86 8.36 3.90 -11.29
C ILE A 86 9.15 5.20 -11.52
N PRO A 87 9.07 5.83 -12.71
CA PRO A 87 9.81 7.06 -13.00
C PRO A 87 9.52 8.20 -12.02
N GLN A 88 8.31 8.28 -11.48
CA GLN A 88 7.97 9.23 -10.41
C GLN A 88 8.81 9.02 -9.15
N PHE A 89 9.09 7.76 -8.77
CA PHE A 89 9.89 7.46 -7.60
C PHE A 89 11.35 7.89 -7.78
N GLN A 90 11.95 7.61 -8.95
CA GLN A 90 13.28 8.10 -9.28
C GLN A 90 13.36 9.63 -9.18
N ARG A 91 12.37 10.35 -9.74
CA ARG A 91 12.31 11.82 -9.64
C ARG A 91 12.23 12.33 -8.20
N ASP A 92 11.50 11.63 -7.35
CA ASP A 92 11.37 12.00 -5.93
C ASP A 92 12.68 11.76 -5.16
N VAL A 93 13.39 10.67 -5.45
CA VAL A 93 14.75 10.41 -4.93
C VAL A 93 15.72 11.51 -5.36
N ASP A 94 15.76 11.85 -6.65
CA ASP A 94 16.62 12.91 -7.20
C ASP A 94 16.31 14.26 -6.54
N LYS A 95 15.03 14.57 -6.37
CA LYS A 95 14.58 15.80 -5.70
C LYS A 95 15.01 15.83 -4.22
N THR A 96 15.01 14.70 -3.53
CA THR A 96 15.48 14.61 -2.13
C THR A 96 16.99 14.82 -2.05
N LEU A 97 17.76 14.25 -2.98
CA LEU A 97 19.20 14.51 -3.09
C LEU A 97 19.47 16.00 -3.30
N GLU A 98 18.77 16.64 -4.23
CA GLU A 98 18.96 18.06 -4.57
C GLU A 98 18.53 19.03 -3.47
N LYS A 99 17.34 18.80 -2.90
CA LYS A 99 16.72 19.78 -2.01
C LYS A 99 17.16 19.62 -0.56
N ASP A 100 17.62 18.45 -0.17
CA ASP A 100 18.05 18.11 1.18
C ASP A 100 19.53 17.70 1.21
N VAL A 101 19.87 16.51 0.73
CA VAL A 101 21.18 15.87 0.99
C VAL A 101 22.36 16.73 0.53
N ARG A 102 22.31 17.31 -0.67
CA ARG A 102 23.39 18.16 -1.21
C ARG A 102 23.69 19.41 -0.37
N LYS A 103 22.71 19.87 0.43
CA LYS A 103 22.87 21.05 1.30
C LYS A 103 23.38 20.70 2.70
N ARG A 104 23.49 19.41 3.02
CA ARG A 104 24.02 18.94 4.30
C ARG A 104 25.54 19.08 4.35
N PRO A 105 26.13 19.25 5.56
CA PRO A 105 27.57 19.13 5.72
C PRO A 105 28.05 17.72 5.36
N ASP A 106 29.35 17.57 5.17
CA ASP A 106 29.96 16.27 4.96
C ASP A 106 29.79 15.35 6.18
N GLY A 107 29.77 14.04 5.93
CA GLY A 107 29.54 13.00 6.92
C GLY A 107 28.29 12.15 6.66
N PRO A 108 27.93 11.28 7.62
CA PRO A 108 26.79 10.38 7.49
C PRO A 108 25.47 11.14 7.56
N PHE A 109 24.47 10.66 6.81
CA PHE A 109 23.13 11.20 6.83
C PHE A 109 22.06 10.11 6.79
N THR A 110 20.90 10.46 7.33
CA THR A 110 19.63 9.77 7.13
C THR A 110 18.58 10.86 6.90
N THR A 111 17.79 10.73 5.83
CA THR A 111 16.65 11.61 5.62
C THR A 111 15.45 11.11 6.43
N GLU A 112 14.52 12.01 6.71
CA GLU A 112 13.20 11.60 7.17
C GLU A 112 12.51 10.73 6.13
N TRP A 113 11.52 9.95 6.57
CA TRP A 113 10.65 9.20 5.66
C TRP A 113 9.79 10.18 4.85
N GLY A 114 9.98 10.16 3.53
CA GLY A 114 9.13 10.85 2.56
C GLY A 114 8.09 9.90 1.97
N SER A 115 6.97 10.45 1.50
CA SER A 115 5.95 9.68 0.77
C SER A 115 6.11 9.87 -0.74
N THR A 116 5.86 8.80 -1.49
CA THR A 116 5.78 8.81 -2.95
C THR A 116 4.67 7.86 -3.43
N ALA A 117 4.34 7.94 -4.71
CA ALA A 117 3.33 7.12 -5.36
C ALA A 117 3.68 6.94 -6.85
N PRO A 118 3.41 5.76 -7.44
CA PRO A 118 3.48 5.60 -8.88
C PRO A 118 2.51 6.53 -9.60
N ASN A 119 2.98 7.14 -10.69
CA ASN A 119 2.12 7.91 -11.57
C ASN A 119 1.57 6.99 -12.68
N THR A 120 0.26 6.83 -12.75
CA THR A 120 -0.39 5.94 -13.72
C THR A 120 -0.20 6.38 -15.18
N ALA A 121 0.20 7.62 -15.41
CA ALA A 121 0.58 8.12 -16.74
C ALA A 121 1.99 7.69 -17.19
N ASP A 122 2.84 7.14 -16.30
CA ASP A 122 4.23 6.77 -16.59
C ASP A 122 4.37 5.37 -17.24
N GLY A 123 3.27 4.76 -17.68
CA GLY A 123 3.26 3.49 -18.41
C GLY A 123 2.90 2.27 -17.58
N ASP A 124 2.97 1.10 -18.21
CA ASP A 124 2.38 -0.15 -17.67
C ASP A 124 3.15 -0.69 -16.45
N SER A 125 4.49 -0.53 -16.38
CA SER A 125 5.27 -0.88 -15.18
C SER A 125 4.89 -0.02 -13.96
N SER A 126 4.66 1.28 -14.17
CA SER A 126 4.17 2.17 -13.11
C SER A 126 2.75 1.79 -12.68
N MET A 127 1.92 1.31 -13.62
CA MET A 127 0.57 0.82 -13.34
C MET A 127 0.57 -0.47 -12.49
N ASP A 128 1.50 -1.40 -12.75
CA ASP A 128 1.70 -2.58 -11.91
C ASP A 128 1.96 -2.16 -10.46
N TRP A 129 2.94 -1.28 -10.24
CA TRP A 129 3.25 -0.76 -8.91
C TRP A 129 2.13 0.09 -8.30
N TYR A 130 1.34 0.79 -9.12
CA TYR A 130 0.16 1.53 -8.65
C TYR A 130 -0.87 0.58 -8.04
N TYR A 131 -1.19 -0.53 -8.72
CA TYR A 131 -2.10 -1.54 -8.19
C TYR A 131 -1.48 -2.41 -7.09
N ALA A 132 -0.15 -2.52 -7.05
CA ALA A 132 0.57 -3.22 -6.01
C ALA A 132 0.60 -2.42 -4.69
N LEU A 133 1.05 -1.16 -4.71
CA LEU A 133 1.33 -0.39 -3.50
C LEU A 133 0.55 0.91 -3.39
N ASN A 134 0.12 1.53 -4.51
CA ASN A 134 -0.51 2.86 -4.61
C ASN A 134 0.33 4.03 -4.05
N HIS A 135 0.65 4.01 -2.75
CA HIS A 135 1.62 4.89 -2.10
C HIS A 135 2.54 4.10 -1.17
N PHE A 136 3.76 4.57 -0.98
CA PHE A 136 4.73 4.00 -0.05
C PHE A 136 5.67 5.09 0.48
N GLN A 137 6.44 4.75 1.51
CA GLN A 137 7.44 5.64 2.08
C GLN A 137 8.83 5.23 1.65
N TYR A 138 9.72 6.22 1.51
CA TYR A 138 11.13 5.99 1.27
C TYR A 138 11.99 6.96 2.09
N ARG A 139 13.26 6.61 2.29
CA ARG A 139 14.29 7.51 2.82
C ARG A 139 15.64 7.19 2.20
N LEU A 140 16.57 8.14 2.31
CA LEU A 140 17.95 7.98 1.88
C LEU A 140 18.85 7.85 3.11
N VAL A 141 19.72 6.85 3.10
CA VAL A 141 20.73 6.61 4.15
C VAL A 141 22.09 6.52 3.48
N GLY A 142 23.05 7.33 3.91
CA GLY A 142 24.33 7.40 3.21
C GLY A 142 25.36 8.29 3.88
N GLU A 143 26.35 8.68 3.09
CA GLU A 143 27.45 9.55 3.45
C GLU A 143 27.73 10.55 2.33
N LYS A 144 28.06 11.79 2.70
CA LYS A 144 28.43 12.86 1.78
C LYS A 144 29.89 13.29 2.02
N HIS A 145 30.66 13.42 0.94
CA HIS A 145 32.05 13.91 0.95
C HIS A 145 32.23 14.93 -0.18
N GLY A 146 32.25 16.22 0.14
CA GLY A 146 32.24 17.28 -0.86
C GLY A 146 31.01 17.17 -1.78
N ASP A 147 31.25 17.00 -3.08
CA ASP A 147 30.20 16.85 -4.11
C ASP A 147 29.77 15.40 -4.34
N GLU A 148 30.45 14.45 -3.69
CA GLU A 148 30.17 13.03 -3.80
C GLU A 148 29.20 12.57 -2.72
N ILE A 149 28.19 11.80 -3.12
CA ILE A 149 27.19 11.22 -2.23
C ILE A 149 27.11 9.73 -2.51
N THR A 150 27.33 8.92 -1.47
CA THR A 150 27.15 7.47 -1.50
C THR A 150 25.98 7.12 -0.60
N TYR A 151 24.94 6.48 -1.13
CA TYR A 151 23.68 6.28 -0.39
C TYR A 151 22.94 5.01 -0.81
N ARG A 152 22.02 4.57 0.04
CA ARG A 152 21.02 3.54 -0.24
C ARG A 152 19.63 4.14 -0.13
N VAL A 153 18.69 3.60 -0.89
CA VAL A 153 17.27 3.92 -0.82
C VAL A 153 16.60 2.84 0.01
N GLU A 154 15.98 3.23 1.11
CA GLU A 154 15.15 2.34 1.91
C GLU A 154 13.68 2.63 1.64
N VAL A 155 12.85 1.59 1.56
CA VAL A 155 11.42 1.65 1.31
C VAL A 155 10.67 0.94 2.43
N GLN A 156 9.52 1.50 2.83
CA GLN A 156 8.58 0.81 3.71
C GLN A 156 7.12 1.11 3.35
N LYS A 157 6.24 0.15 3.59
CA LYS A 157 4.79 0.32 3.54
C LYS A 157 4.12 -0.74 4.42
N ARG A 158 3.09 -0.34 5.17
CA ARG A 158 2.10 -1.29 5.67
C ARG A 158 1.16 -1.66 4.52
N TYR A 159 1.11 -2.93 4.13
CA TYR A 159 0.14 -3.42 3.16
C TYR A 159 -1.16 -3.75 3.89
N ASP A 160 -2.04 -2.76 3.88
CA ASP A 160 -3.35 -2.76 4.50
C ASP A 160 -4.38 -2.13 3.55
N TRP A 161 -5.66 -2.46 3.74
CA TRP A 161 -6.76 -1.88 2.97
C TRP A 161 -7.48 -0.82 3.81
N GLY A 162 -7.96 0.26 3.21
CA GLY A 162 -8.58 1.34 3.98
C GLY A 162 -9.96 0.99 4.52
N VAL A 163 -10.23 1.36 5.78
CA VAL A 163 -11.59 1.40 6.34
C VAL A 163 -12.07 2.84 6.53
N PRO A 164 -13.39 3.12 6.44
CA PRO A 164 -13.92 4.49 6.59
C PRO A 164 -13.52 5.20 7.89
N SER A 165 -13.29 4.46 8.97
CA SER A 165 -12.82 4.97 10.27
C SER A 165 -11.39 5.54 10.24
N GLU A 166 -10.57 5.17 9.25
CA GLU A 166 -9.20 5.67 9.06
C GLU A 166 -9.16 6.95 8.19
N HIS A 167 -10.31 7.58 7.93
CA HIS A 167 -10.48 8.67 6.95
C HIS A 167 -10.02 8.31 5.52
N ARG A 168 -9.79 7.02 5.25
CA ARG A 168 -9.48 6.51 3.92
C ARG A 168 -10.80 6.40 3.15
N ARG A 169 -10.88 7.08 2.00
CA ARG A 169 -12.11 7.11 1.18
C ARG A 169 -12.55 5.67 0.87
N THR A 170 -13.84 5.39 1.08
CA THR A 170 -14.49 4.24 0.43
C THR A 170 -14.28 4.39 -1.07
N GLN A 171 -13.37 3.62 -1.67
CA GLN A 171 -13.33 3.50 -3.11
C GLN A 171 -14.49 2.60 -3.48
N GLU A 172 -15.65 3.19 -3.76
CA GLU A 172 -16.89 2.47 -4.11
C GLU A 172 -16.76 1.68 -5.42
N LYS A 173 -15.63 1.77 -6.14
CA LYS A 173 -15.38 1.10 -7.42
C LYS A 173 -13.88 0.88 -7.57
N PHE A 174 -13.43 -0.36 -7.74
CA PHE A 174 -12.19 -0.60 -8.48
C PHE A 174 -12.48 -0.27 -9.95
N GLY A 175 -12.49 1.03 -10.27
CA GLY A 175 -12.59 1.58 -11.61
C GLY A 175 -11.30 1.37 -12.39
N GLY A 176 -10.85 0.12 -12.48
CA GLY A 176 -9.73 -0.34 -13.28
C GLY A 176 -10.21 -1.36 -14.32
N PRO A 177 -9.30 -2.00 -15.07
CA PRO A 177 -9.65 -2.97 -16.12
C PRO A 177 -10.46 -4.18 -15.61
N PHE A 178 -10.59 -4.35 -14.30
CA PHE A 178 -11.16 -5.53 -13.66
C PHE A 178 -12.69 -5.50 -13.49
N LYS A 179 -13.39 -4.36 -13.72
CA LYS A 179 -14.86 -4.23 -13.65
C LYS A 179 -15.52 -4.98 -12.46
N MET A 180 -14.90 -4.94 -11.29
CA MET A 180 -15.38 -5.60 -10.07
C MET A 180 -15.64 -4.55 -8.97
N GLU A 181 -16.75 -4.70 -8.27
CA GLU A 181 -17.10 -3.88 -7.11
C GLU A 181 -16.52 -4.55 -5.86
N LEU A 182 -15.40 -3.99 -5.36
CA LEU A 182 -14.75 -4.40 -4.12
C LEU A 182 -14.56 -3.15 -3.27
N GLU A 183 -15.24 -3.10 -2.13
CA GLU A 183 -15.03 -2.03 -1.16
C GLU A 183 -13.75 -2.30 -0.36
N GLN A 184 -12.94 -1.26 -0.13
CA GLN A 184 -11.72 -1.42 0.67
C GLN A 184 -11.99 -1.92 2.09
N ALA A 185 -13.15 -1.59 2.66
CA ALA A 185 -13.57 -2.07 3.97
C ALA A 185 -13.83 -3.58 3.98
N ASP A 186 -14.42 -4.11 2.90
CA ASP A 186 -14.62 -5.56 2.74
C ASP A 186 -13.28 -6.28 2.58
N LEU A 187 -12.31 -5.65 1.90
CA LEU A 187 -10.95 -6.20 1.78
C LEU A 187 -10.23 -6.19 3.12
N ALA A 188 -10.29 -5.08 3.87
CA ALA A 188 -9.73 -4.96 5.21
C ALA A 188 -10.30 -6.02 6.17
N HIS A 189 -11.61 -6.28 6.09
CA HIS A 189 -12.29 -7.23 6.95
C HIS A 189 -11.76 -8.66 6.78
N LEU A 190 -11.21 -9.01 5.61
CA LEU A 190 -10.58 -10.33 5.38
C LEU A 190 -9.45 -10.61 6.38
N ASN A 191 -8.72 -9.58 6.84
CA ASN A 191 -7.73 -9.71 7.92
C ASN A 191 -8.39 -10.08 9.25
N SER A 192 -9.47 -9.38 9.61
CA SER A 192 -10.20 -9.59 10.86
C SER A 192 -10.89 -10.95 10.94
N VAL A 193 -11.24 -11.56 9.79
CA VAL A 193 -11.85 -12.91 9.71
C VAL A 193 -10.86 -14.02 9.34
N GLY A 194 -9.56 -13.74 9.34
CA GLY A 194 -8.52 -14.74 9.10
C GLY A 194 -8.40 -15.26 7.65
N LEU A 195 -9.14 -14.66 6.69
CA LEU A 195 -9.13 -15.07 5.28
C LEU A 195 -8.02 -14.43 4.44
N ALA A 196 -7.39 -13.39 4.97
CA ALA A 196 -6.19 -12.73 4.46
C ALA A 196 -5.42 -12.14 5.65
N ARG A 197 -4.24 -11.57 5.43
CA ARG A 197 -3.48 -10.96 6.54
C ARG A 197 -2.68 -9.75 6.10
N ASP A 198 -2.86 -8.63 6.80
CA ASP A 198 -2.07 -7.41 6.61
C ASP A 198 -0.59 -7.71 6.91
N PHE A 199 0.33 -7.12 6.15
CA PHE A 199 1.77 -7.40 6.25
C PHE A 199 2.59 -6.15 5.96
N ASP A 200 3.88 -6.20 6.30
CA ASP A 200 4.81 -5.11 6.01
C ASP A 200 5.55 -5.38 4.70
N VAL A 201 5.76 -4.33 3.93
CA VAL A 201 6.64 -4.31 2.76
C VAL A 201 7.84 -3.46 3.11
N VAL A 202 9.03 -4.00 2.95
CA VAL A 202 10.29 -3.28 3.21
C VAL A 202 11.29 -3.51 2.06
N GLY A 203 12.25 -2.62 1.89
CA GLY A 203 13.31 -2.81 0.91
C GLY A 203 14.50 -1.91 1.18
N SER A 204 15.67 -2.34 0.73
CA SER A 204 16.90 -1.54 0.72
C SER A 204 17.61 -1.76 -0.60
N SER A 205 17.97 -0.69 -1.31
CA SER A 205 18.75 -0.81 -2.54
C SER A 205 20.20 -1.19 -2.22
N ASP A 206 20.90 -1.62 -3.27
CA ASP A 206 22.37 -1.55 -3.28
C ASP A 206 22.85 -0.12 -3.07
N THR A 207 24.14 0.01 -2.74
CA THR A 207 24.80 1.31 -2.61
C THR A 207 24.91 2.00 -3.97
N ILE A 208 24.39 3.23 -4.04
CA ILE A 208 24.43 4.11 -5.20
C ILE A 208 25.43 5.22 -4.92
N ARG A 209 26.24 5.58 -5.92
CA ARG A 209 27.18 6.71 -5.86
C ARG A 209 26.79 7.74 -6.90
N THR A 210 26.74 9.00 -6.49
CA THR A 210 26.50 10.13 -7.39
C THR A 210 27.46 11.27 -7.05
N SER A 211 27.79 12.06 -8.06
CA SER A 211 28.55 13.30 -7.95
C SER A 211 27.83 14.39 -8.73
N SER A 212 27.98 15.64 -8.30
CA SER A 212 27.44 16.80 -9.05
C SER A 212 28.43 17.32 -10.07
#